data_AF-A0A5B0PM69-F1
#
_entry.id   AF-A0A5B0PM69-F1
#
_cell.length_a   1.000
_cell.length_b   1.000
_cell.length_c   1.000
_cell.angle_alpha   90.00
_cell.angle_beta   90.00
_cell.angle_gamma   90.00
#
_symmetry.space_group_name_H-M   'P 1'
#
loop_
_entity.id
_entity.type
_entity.pdbx_description
1 polymer ?
#
loop_
_entity_poly.entity_id
_entity_poly.type
_entity_poly.pdbx_seq_one_letter_code
_entity_poly.pdbx_strand_id
1 'polypeptide(L)'
;MSDVVIREIVKGTILTFSKPFKRMGITPIGGRSTAIKLSDSSVWILASTPLTDETRDKLDQLGPVKYIAVADIEHTGFTTQYTEAYPDAKVYGPEGAASKLGINVHEWTADKNHNPMEYDSQVLKDEIKSEYFDGFINKDIAFLHVPSKTLVQADLLFNLPANEQYSKSKESPTNFTNWFATLKPDSILHQRFVYNLAAVNKKSMAHSVAKVDQWDFDRIIPCHGDVIETGGKTAWRKAYCLYFDDIKNGKFPGIGTSKDQ
;
A
#
# COMPACT_ATOMS: atom_id res chain seq x y z
N MET A 1 18.92 -12.95 16.73
CA MET A 1 18.05 -13.59 15.72
C MET A 1 17.29 -12.48 15.02
N SER A 2 17.25 -12.49 13.70
CA SER A 2 16.51 -11.50 12.92
C SER A 2 15.01 -11.58 13.20
N ASP A 3 14.38 -10.43 13.36
CA ASP A 3 12.94 -10.25 13.56
C ASP A 3 12.19 -10.00 12.25
N VAL A 4 12.88 -10.05 11.10
CA VAL A 4 12.24 -9.95 9.79
C VAL A 4 11.57 -11.28 9.41
N VAL A 5 10.34 -11.17 8.96
CA VAL A 5 9.54 -12.28 8.45
C VAL A 5 9.44 -12.11 6.94
N ILE A 6 10.14 -12.98 6.22
CA ILE A 6 10.15 -12.99 4.75
C ILE A 6 9.17 -14.06 4.30
N ARG A 7 8.17 -13.67 3.52
CA ARG A 7 7.15 -14.59 2.99
C ARG A 7 7.02 -14.43 1.49
N GLU A 8 6.93 -15.56 0.82
CA GLU A 8 6.62 -15.64 -0.60
C GLU A 8 5.11 -15.76 -0.77
N ILE A 9 4.48 -14.66 -1.17
CA ILE A 9 3.03 -14.57 -1.35
C ILE A 9 2.61 -15.27 -2.64
N VAL A 10 3.36 -15.00 -3.70
CA VAL A 10 3.22 -15.63 -5.00
C VAL A 10 4.59 -16.15 -5.38
N LYS A 11 4.69 -17.47 -5.55
CA LYS A 11 5.97 -18.15 -5.80
C LYS A 11 6.74 -17.51 -6.96
N GLY A 12 8.00 -17.16 -6.73
CA GLY A 12 8.94 -16.53 -7.65
C GLY A 12 8.59 -15.09 -8.04
N THR A 13 7.50 -14.52 -7.49
CA THR A 13 6.92 -13.27 -8.01
C THR A 13 6.76 -12.21 -6.93
N ILE A 14 6.08 -12.51 -5.82
CA ILE A 14 5.79 -11.53 -4.76
C ILE A 14 6.40 -11.98 -3.43
N LEU A 15 7.27 -11.14 -2.88
CA LEU A 15 7.86 -11.29 -1.56
C LEU A 15 7.40 -10.16 -0.64
N THR A 16 7.12 -10.48 0.62
CA THR A 16 6.86 -9.49 1.67
C THR A 16 7.92 -9.58 2.76
N PHE A 17 8.31 -8.42 3.28
CA PHE A 17 9.29 -8.28 4.34
C PHE A 17 8.62 -7.60 5.53
N SER A 18 8.21 -8.40 6.49
CA SER A 18 7.38 -7.97 7.61
C SER A 18 8.23 -7.79 8.87
N LYS A 19 8.06 -6.68 9.59
CA LYS A 19 8.77 -6.36 10.84
C LYS A 19 7.84 -5.79 11.91
N PRO A 20 8.15 -5.97 13.20
CA PRO A 20 7.41 -5.30 14.26
C PRO A 20 7.60 -3.78 14.15
N PHE A 21 6.52 -3.02 14.25
CA PHE A 21 6.55 -1.56 14.21
C PHE A 21 5.41 -0.98 15.05
N LYS A 22 5.75 0.00 15.89
CA LYS A 22 4.80 0.73 16.73
C LYS A 22 4.65 2.17 16.26
N ARG A 23 3.45 2.57 15.86
CA ARG A 23 3.14 3.98 15.58
C ARG A 23 3.25 4.78 16.88
N MET A 24 4.01 5.87 16.83
CA MET A 24 4.37 6.71 17.99
C MET A 24 4.98 5.93 19.16
N GLY A 25 5.60 4.77 18.91
CA GLY A 25 6.16 3.90 19.94
C GLY A 25 5.15 3.16 20.81
N ILE A 26 3.84 3.32 20.54
CA ILE A 26 2.76 2.80 21.42
C ILE A 26 1.90 1.76 20.69
N THR A 27 1.51 2.03 19.45
CA THR A 27 0.48 1.24 18.75
C THR A 27 1.09 0.20 17.82
N PRO A 28 1.02 -1.12 18.12
CA PRO A 28 1.69 -2.16 17.34
C PRO A 28 0.95 -2.47 16.03
N ILE A 29 1.18 -1.66 14.99
CA ILE A 29 0.52 -1.82 13.69
C ILE A 29 1.34 -2.69 12.71
N GLY A 30 2.58 -3.02 13.07
CA GLY A 30 3.51 -3.76 12.20
C GLY A 30 3.96 -2.92 11.01
N GLY A 31 4.93 -3.39 10.25
CA GLY A 31 5.38 -2.74 9.02
C GLY A 31 5.74 -3.79 7.97
N ARG A 32 5.49 -3.50 6.69
CA ARG A 32 5.74 -4.45 5.60
C ARG A 32 6.20 -3.75 4.33
N SER A 33 7.39 -4.08 3.84
CA SER A 33 7.77 -3.85 2.44
C SER A 33 7.23 -4.97 1.54
N THR A 34 6.92 -4.66 0.28
CA THR A 34 6.44 -5.64 -0.71
C THR A 34 7.22 -5.53 -2.02
N ALA A 35 7.91 -6.59 -2.41
CA ALA A 35 8.61 -6.71 -3.69
C ALA A 35 7.80 -7.53 -4.69
N ILE A 36 7.85 -7.11 -5.94
CA ILE A 36 7.19 -7.75 -7.06
C ILE A 36 8.19 -7.87 -8.20
N LYS A 37 8.44 -9.10 -8.65
CA LYS A 37 9.15 -9.38 -9.89
C LYS A 37 8.20 -9.22 -11.06
N LEU A 38 8.56 -8.36 -12.00
CA LEU A 38 7.81 -8.11 -13.24
C LEU A 38 8.24 -9.09 -14.34
N SER A 39 7.49 -9.17 -15.45
CA SER A 39 7.81 -10.12 -16.54
C SER A 39 9.15 -9.89 -17.23
N ASP A 40 9.70 -8.66 -17.21
CA ASP A 40 11.05 -8.36 -17.70
C ASP A 40 12.17 -8.74 -16.71
N SER A 41 11.81 -9.45 -15.63
CA SER A 41 12.65 -9.83 -14.50
C SER A 41 13.11 -8.69 -13.59
N SER A 42 12.75 -7.44 -13.86
CA SER A 42 13.00 -6.34 -12.93
C SER A 42 12.14 -6.46 -11.67
N VAL A 43 12.57 -5.80 -10.60
CA VAL A 43 11.87 -5.77 -9.33
C VAL A 43 11.33 -4.36 -9.07
N TRP A 44 10.05 -4.32 -8.75
CA TRP A 44 9.35 -3.19 -8.14
C TRP A 44 9.21 -3.43 -6.63
N ILE A 45 9.50 -2.44 -5.80
CA ILE A 45 9.46 -2.56 -4.34
C ILE A 45 8.76 -1.36 -3.69
N LEU A 46 7.72 -1.63 -2.91
CA LEU A 46 7.20 -0.67 -1.93
C LEU A 46 8.08 -0.77 -0.67
N ALA A 47 8.90 0.26 -0.44
CA ALA A 47 9.87 0.30 0.66
C ALA A 47 9.27 0.91 1.94
N SER A 48 8.84 0.06 2.89
CA SER A 48 8.18 0.45 4.15
C SER A 48 8.83 -0.15 5.41
N THR A 49 9.82 -1.03 5.27
CA THR A 49 10.64 -1.58 6.37
C THR A 49 12.14 -1.37 6.10
N PRO A 50 13.00 -1.39 7.14
CA PRO A 50 14.44 -1.30 6.97
C PRO A 50 14.99 -2.29 5.94
N LEU A 51 15.97 -1.86 5.15
CA LEU A 51 16.71 -2.74 4.24
C LEU A 51 17.78 -3.49 5.04
N THR A 52 17.42 -4.62 5.65
CA THR A 52 18.38 -5.50 6.31
C THR A 52 19.16 -6.33 5.28
N ASP A 53 20.32 -6.87 5.66
CA ASP A 53 21.09 -7.80 4.81
C ASP A 53 20.21 -8.95 4.28
N GLU A 54 19.41 -9.58 5.16
CA GLU A 54 18.46 -10.65 4.77
C GLU A 54 17.40 -10.18 3.75
N THR A 55 16.98 -8.92 3.82
CA THR A 55 16.00 -8.34 2.88
C THR A 55 16.67 -8.07 1.55
N ARG A 56 17.87 -7.47 1.57
CA ARG A 56 18.69 -7.19 0.39
C ARG A 56 19.04 -8.47 -0.37
N ASP A 57 19.54 -9.50 0.32
CA ASP A 57 19.88 -10.79 -0.28
C ASP A 57 18.68 -11.40 -1.03
N LYS A 58 17.47 -11.23 -0.49
CA LYS A 58 16.24 -11.75 -1.11
C LYS A 58 15.76 -10.90 -2.28
N LEU A 59 15.94 -9.58 -2.22
CA LEU A 59 15.68 -8.70 -3.36
C LEU A 59 16.64 -9.01 -4.51
N ASP A 60 17.93 -9.14 -4.23
CA ASP A 60 18.97 -9.45 -5.22
C ASP A 60 18.74 -10.83 -5.88
N GLN A 61 18.26 -11.82 -5.10
CA GLN A 61 17.84 -13.12 -5.64
C GLN A 61 16.58 -13.05 -6.50
N LEU A 62 15.66 -12.12 -6.22
CA LEU A 62 14.41 -11.97 -6.96
C LEU A 62 14.68 -11.38 -8.35
N GLY A 63 15.52 -10.35 -8.43
CA GLY A 63 15.95 -9.70 -9.66
C GLY A 63 16.47 -8.27 -9.44
N PRO A 64 16.92 -7.57 -10.50
CA PRO A 64 17.40 -6.19 -10.39
C PRO A 64 16.28 -5.24 -9.99
N VAL A 65 16.43 -4.56 -8.84
CA VAL A 65 15.52 -3.51 -8.40
C VAL A 65 15.63 -2.30 -9.34
N LYS A 66 14.55 -2.02 -10.08
CA LYS A 66 14.48 -0.87 -11.00
C LYS A 66 13.49 0.20 -10.56
N TYR A 67 12.54 -0.16 -9.69
CA TYR A 67 11.44 0.72 -9.32
C TYR A 67 11.21 0.67 -7.81
N ILE A 68 11.35 1.81 -7.14
CA ILE A 68 11.07 1.98 -5.72
C ILE A 68 9.81 2.84 -5.59
N ALA A 69 8.81 2.32 -4.91
CA ALA A 69 7.57 3.04 -4.61
C ALA A 69 7.57 3.53 -3.17
N VAL A 70 7.22 4.80 -3.02
CA VAL A 70 6.82 5.44 -1.77
C VAL A 70 5.29 5.49 -1.78
N ALA A 71 4.65 4.77 -0.88
CA ALA A 71 3.19 4.61 -0.90
C ALA A 71 2.45 5.89 -0.54
N ASP A 72 2.94 6.61 0.47
CA ASP A 72 2.36 7.85 0.97
C ASP A 72 3.44 8.74 1.61
N ILE A 73 3.09 9.94 2.06
CA ILE A 73 4.07 10.89 2.61
C ILE A 73 4.68 10.44 3.94
N GLU A 74 4.04 9.56 4.69
CA GLU A 74 4.53 9.00 5.96
C GLU A 74 5.44 7.78 5.74
N HIS A 75 5.35 7.14 4.57
CA HIS A 75 6.11 5.95 4.16
C HIS A 75 7.45 6.27 3.47
N THR A 76 8.06 7.41 3.78
CA THR A 76 9.38 7.82 3.26
C THR A 76 10.55 7.31 4.11
N GLY A 77 10.29 6.84 5.33
CA GLY A 77 11.30 6.67 6.39
C GLY A 77 12.46 5.71 6.07
N PHE A 78 12.25 4.77 5.15
CA PHE A 78 13.29 3.81 4.74
C PHE A 78 13.76 3.99 3.30
N THR A 79 13.12 4.85 2.51
CA THR A 79 13.39 4.99 1.07
C THR A 79 14.86 5.25 0.77
N THR A 80 15.52 6.12 1.57
CA THR A 80 16.95 6.44 1.40
C THR A 80 17.85 5.20 1.43
N GLN A 81 17.59 4.23 2.32
CA GLN A 81 18.38 2.99 2.39
C GLN A 81 18.28 2.19 1.09
N TYR A 82 17.09 2.15 0.48
CA TYR A 82 16.87 1.43 -0.77
C TYR A 82 17.48 2.19 -1.95
N THR A 83 17.39 3.52 -1.99
CA THR A 83 17.99 4.30 -3.08
C THR A 83 19.51 4.32 -3.04
N GLU A 84 20.11 4.26 -1.85
CA GLU A 84 21.57 4.10 -1.70
C GLU A 84 22.04 2.71 -2.14
N ALA A 85 21.27 1.66 -1.84
CA ALA A 85 21.59 0.29 -2.24
C ALA A 85 21.32 0.00 -3.73
N TYR A 86 20.35 0.70 -4.33
CA TYR A 86 19.92 0.53 -5.72
C TYR A 86 19.91 1.89 -6.43
N PRO A 87 21.09 2.50 -6.68
CA PRO A 87 21.17 3.88 -7.19
C PRO A 87 20.59 4.07 -8.60
N ASP A 88 20.48 3.00 -9.39
CA ASP A 88 19.89 3.03 -10.73
C ASP A 88 18.35 2.90 -10.71
N ALA A 89 17.75 2.63 -9.54
CA ALA A 89 16.30 2.49 -9.42
C ALA A 89 15.61 3.85 -9.46
N LYS A 90 14.52 3.94 -10.23
CA LYS A 90 13.66 5.11 -10.24
C LYS A 90 12.74 5.09 -9.03
N VAL A 91 12.54 6.26 -8.41
CA VAL A 91 11.66 6.42 -7.26
C VAL A 91 10.36 7.07 -7.69
N TYR A 92 9.23 6.51 -7.30
CA TYR A 92 7.90 7.07 -7.51
C TYR A 92 7.23 7.30 -6.17
N GLY A 93 6.48 8.38 -6.03
CA GLY A 93 5.85 8.70 -4.75
C GLY A 93 4.82 9.82 -4.83
N PRO A 94 4.11 10.11 -3.74
CA PRO A 94 3.10 11.16 -3.74
C PRO A 94 3.75 12.55 -3.82
N GLU A 95 2.94 13.54 -4.14
CA GLU A 95 3.32 14.95 -4.13
C GLU A 95 3.95 15.36 -2.78
N GLY A 96 5.20 15.83 -2.84
CA GLY A 96 6.00 16.27 -1.69
C GLY A 96 7.03 15.25 -1.20
N ALA A 97 7.02 14.02 -1.73
CA ALA A 97 8.01 12.98 -1.42
C ALA A 97 9.43 13.41 -1.79
N ALA A 98 9.65 14.02 -2.96
CA ALA A 98 10.94 14.54 -3.41
C ALA A 98 11.50 15.56 -2.42
N SER A 99 10.67 16.53 -2.01
CA SER A 99 11.08 17.55 -1.04
C SER A 99 11.37 16.97 0.35
N LYS A 100 10.60 15.96 0.79
CA LYS A 100 10.78 15.33 2.10
C LYS A 100 12.02 14.45 2.16
N LEU A 101 12.35 13.77 1.06
CA LEU A 101 13.50 12.88 0.96
C LEU A 101 14.79 13.60 0.54
N GLY A 102 14.70 14.75 -0.13
CA GLY A 102 15.85 15.45 -0.69
C GLY A 102 16.49 14.73 -1.89
N ILE A 103 15.70 13.92 -2.61
CA ILE A 103 16.13 13.16 -3.79
C ILE A 103 15.12 13.37 -4.93
N ASN A 104 15.51 12.97 -6.14
CA ASN A 104 14.58 12.95 -7.27
C ASN A 104 13.51 11.87 -7.08
N VAL A 105 12.25 12.27 -7.17
CA VAL A 105 11.09 11.37 -7.14
C VAL A 105 10.18 11.75 -8.30
N HIS A 106 9.70 10.75 -9.03
CA HIS A 106 8.64 10.90 -10.01
C HIS A 106 7.29 10.95 -9.28
N GLU A 107 6.79 12.17 -9.06
CA GLU A 107 5.65 12.39 -8.17
C GLU A 107 4.29 12.30 -8.87
N TRP A 108 3.30 11.70 -8.21
CA TRP A 108 1.90 12.01 -8.51
C TRP A 108 1.59 13.42 -8.02
N THR A 109 0.74 14.14 -8.74
CA THR A 109 0.31 15.49 -8.37
C THR A 109 -1.22 15.58 -8.37
N ALA A 110 -1.78 16.76 -8.10
CA ALA A 110 -3.22 16.99 -8.17
C ALA A 110 -3.82 16.79 -9.58
N ASP A 111 -2.98 16.71 -10.63
CA ASP A 111 -3.46 16.33 -11.97
C ASP A 111 -3.78 14.83 -12.03
N LYS A 112 -5.07 14.51 -12.01
CA LYS A 112 -5.58 13.13 -12.07
C LYS A 112 -5.27 12.41 -13.38
N ASN A 113 -4.90 13.13 -14.44
CA ASN A 113 -4.48 12.55 -15.71
C ASN A 113 -2.97 12.25 -15.75
N HIS A 114 -2.24 12.67 -14.71
CA HIS A 114 -0.81 12.44 -14.61
C HIS A 114 -0.51 11.23 -13.71
N ASN A 115 -0.25 10.09 -14.35
CA ASN A 115 0.37 8.95 -13.70
C ASN A 115 1.85 8.85 -14.15
N PRO A 116 2.83 9.17 -13.30
CA PRO A 116 4.25 9.14 -13.67
C PRO A 116 4.72 7.74 -14.14
N MET A 117 4.06 6.67 -13.69
CA MET A 117 4.42 5.30 -14.09
C MET A 117 3.97 4.94 -15.53
N GLU A 118 2.90 5.57 -16.03
CA GLU A 118 2.35 5.27 -17.37
C GLU A 118 3.26 5.71 -18.52
N TYR A 119 4.23 6.58 -18.23
CA TYR A 119 5.18 7.14 -19.19
C TYR A 119 6.57 6.47 -19.12
N ASP A 120 6.74 5.44 -18.29
CA ASP A 120 8.02 4.76 -18.10
C ASP A 120 8.15 3.53 -19.03
N SER A 121 8.59 2.39 -18.51
CA SER A 121 8.68 1.14 -19.26
C SER A 121 7.31 0.53 -19.55
N GLN A 122 7.22 -0.19 -20.67
CA GLN A 122 6.02 -0.90 -21.07
C GLN A 122 5.58 -1.93 -20.00
N VAL A 123 6.54 -2.62 -19.37
CA VAL A 123 6.24 -3.60 -18.31
C VAL A 123 5.59 -2.96 -17.08
N LEU A 124 6.05 -1.77 -16.68
CA LEU A 124 5.49 -1.07 -15.53
C LEU A 124 4.05 -0.63 -15.81
N LYS A 125 3.81 -0.10 -17.00
CA LYS A 125 2.50 0.32 -17.49
C LYS A 125 1.50 -0.84 -17.58
N ASP A 126 1.95 -2.00 -18.06
CA ASP A 126 1.06 -3.14 -18.29
C ASP A 126 0.77 -3.93 -17.01
N GLU A 127 1.74 -4.01 -16.10
CA GLU A 127 1.64 -4.88 -14.92
C GLU A 127 1.28 -4.15 -13.63
N ILE A 128 1.59 -2.86 -13.49
CA ILE A 128 1.29 -2.08 -12.29
C ILE A 128 0.33 -0.95 -12.60
N LYS A 129 -0.92 -1.10 -12.18
CA LYS A 129 -1.87 0.03 -12.12
C LYS A 129 -1.67 0.79 -10.83
N SER A 130 -1.97 2.09 -10.85
CA SER A 130 -1.91 2.93 -9.66
C SER A 130 -3.09 3.89 -9.59
N GLU A 131 -3.51 4.22 -8.38
CA GLU A 131 -4.49 5.27 -8.10
C GLU A 131 -4.00 6.10 -6.94
N TYR A 132 -3.82 7.40 -7.19
CA TYR A 132 -3.38 8.37 -6.20
C TYR A 132 -4.58 8.94 -5.45
N PHE A 133 -4.62 8.72 -4.13
CA PHE A 133 -5.66 9.22 -3.25
C PHE A 133 -5.27 10.60 -2.71
N ASP A 134 -5.30 11.61 -3.59
CA ASP A 134 -5.09 13.03 -3.25
C ASP A 134 -6.05 13.56 -2.17
N GLY A 135 -7.20 12.91 -2.01
CA GLY A 135 -8.18 13.19 -0.95
C GLY A 135 -7.90 12.53 0.40
N PHE A 136 -6.87 11.69 0.49
CA PHE A 136 -6.43 11.05 1.73
C PHE A 136 -5.36 11.91 2.43
N ILE A 137 -5.37 11.96 3.76
CA ILE A 137 -4.52 12.85 4.55
C ILE A 137 -3.02 12.64 4.31
N ASN A 138 -2.61 11.39 4.08
CA ASN A 138 -1.22 11.03 3.77
C ASN A 138 -0.92 10.98 2.27
N LYS A 139 -1.93 11.23 1.41
CA LYS A 139 -1.82 11.16 -0.05
C LYS A 139 -1.37 9.76 -0.54
N ASP A 140 -2.00 8.71 -0.02
CA ASP A 140 -1.61 7.32 -0.32
C ASP A 140 -1.88 6.93 -1.78
N ILE A 141 -1.16 5.92 -2.27
CA ILE A 141 -1.25 5.40 -3.62
C ILE A 141 -1.53 3.89 -3.54
N ALA A 142 -2.66 3.48 -4.10
CA ALA A 142 -2.96 2.07 -4.28
C ALA A 142 -2.29 1.55 -5.55
N PHE A 143 -1.53 0.46 -5.46
CA PHE A 143 -0.89 -0.21 -6.59
C PHE A 143 -1.52 -1.58 -6.82
N LEU A 144 -1.89 -1.91 -8.05
CA LEU A 144 -2.34 -3.26 -8.40
C LEU A 144 -1.34 -3.91 -9.34
N HIS A 145 -0.76 -5.02 -8.88
CA HIS A 145 -0.10 -5.96 -9.77
C HIS A 145 -1.16 -6.80 -10.49
N VAL A 146 -1.37 -6.45 -11.76
CA VAL A 146 -2.45 -6.97 -12.61
C VAL A 146 -2.34 -8.49 -12.79
N PRO A 147 -1.17 -9.07 -13.14
CA PRO A 147 -1.07 -10.52 -13.37
C PRO A 147 -1.46 -11.37 -12.16
N SER A 148 -1.10 -10.95 -10.94
CA SER A 148 -1.41 -11.70 -9.71
C SER A 148 -2.66 -11.23 -8.99
N LYS A 149 -3.40 -10.27 -9.55
CA LYS A 149 -4.63 -9.70 -8.95
C LYS A 149 -4.41 -9.25 -7.51
N THR A 150 -3.27 -8.62 -7.24
CA THR A 150 -2.82 -8.26 -5.89
C THR A 150 -2.71 -6.75 -5.74
N LEU A 151 -3.58 -6.20 -4.89
CA LEU A 151 -3.55 -4.80 -4.48
C LEU A 151 -2.53 -4.61 -3.36
N VAL A 152 -1.67 -3.61 -3.47
CA VAL A 152 -0.67 -3.21 -2.48
C VAL A 152 -0.92 -1.74 -2.12
N GLN A 153 -0.95 -1.43 -0.84
CA GLN A 153 -1.19 -0.06 -0.34
C GLN A 153 -0.64 0.10 1.08
N ALA A 154 -0.53 1.34 1.56
CA ALA A 154 -0.07 1.62 2.92
C ALA A 154 -1.21 1.68 3.95
N ASP A 155 -1.88 2.83 4.03
CA ASP A 155 -2.81 3.29 5.06
C ASP A 155 -4.28 3.34 4.59
N LEU A 156 -4.56 3.08 3.32
CA LEU A 156 -5.92 3.01 2.76
C LEU A 156 -6.76 1.91 3.42
N LEU A 157 -6.14 0.78 3.80
CA LEU A 157 -6.82 -0.32 4.46
C LEU A 157 -5.91 -1.03 5.47
N PHE A 158 -6.36 -1.10 6.71
CA PHE A 158 -5.71 -1.87 7.76
C PHE A 158 -6.39 -3.23 7.93
N ASN A 159 -5.59 -4.26 8.21
CA ASN A 159 -6.07 -5.60 8.57
C ASN A 159 -5.39 -6.10 9.85
N LEU A 160 -5.55 -5.34 10.92
CA LEU A 160 -4.93 -5.62 12.22
C LEU A 160 -5.69 -6.73 12.98
N PRO A 161 -5.07 -7.45 13.93
CA PRO A 161 -3.70 -7.26 14.42
C PRO A 161 -2.63 -7.72 13.43
N ALA A 162 -1.42 -7.19 13.59
CA ALA A 162 -0.27 -7.44 12.73
C ALA A 162 0.47 -8.75 13.09
N ASN A 163 -0.25 -9.88 13.08
CA ASN A 163 0.28 -11.15 13.62
C ASN A 163 1.55 -11.60 12.89
N GLU A 164 1.58 -11.52 11.56
CA GLU A 164 2.75 -11.90 10.78
C GLU A 164 3.97 -11.04 11.16
N GLN A 165 3.77 -9.73 11.23
CA GLN A 165 4.84 -8.75 11.50
C GLN A 165 5.44 -8.91 12.89
N TYR A 166 4.70 -9.49 13.82
CA TYR A 166 5.17 -9.78 15.18
C TYR A 166 5.50 -11.26 15.41
N SER A 167 5.37 -12.15 14.43
CA SER A 167 5.49 -13.61 14.62
C SER A 167 6.89 -14.09 15.06
N LYS A 168 7.94 -13.31 14.79
CA LYS A 168 9.31 -13.54 15.30
C LYS A 168 9.71 -12.60 16.44
N SER A 169 8.81 -11.73 16.88
CA SER A 169 9.05 -10.77 17.95
C SER A 169 8.70 -11.36 19.32
N LYS A 170 9.30 -10.81 20.38
CA LYS A 170 8.86 -11.04 21.77
C LYS A 170 7.70 -10.14 22.18
N GLU A 171 7.38 -9.14 21.37
CA GLU A 171 6.28 -8.21 21.60
C GLU A 171 4.96 -8.72 21.03
N SER A 172 3.84 -8.28 21.61
CA SER A 172 2.50 -8.63 21.13
C SER A 172 2.02 -7.70 20.01
N PRO A 173 1.35 -8.22 18.95
CA PRO A 173 0.66 -7.40 17.95
C PRO A 173 -0.64 -6.76 18.46
N THR A 174 -0.98 -6.97 19.74
CA THR A 174 -2.13 -6.36 20.42
C THR A 174 -1.69 -5.77 21.76
N ASN A 175 -2.30 -4.65 22.16
CA ASN A 175 -2.22 -4.12 23.51
C ASN A 175 -3.62 -3.77 24.03
N PHE A 176 -3.87 -4.08 25.31
CA PHE A 176 -5.18 -3.94 25.97
C PHE A 176 -5.71 -2.50 26.02
N THR A 177 -4.87 -1.50 25.71
CA THR A 177 -5.20 -0.07 25.75
C THR A 177 -5.61 0.51 24.40
N ASN A 178 -5.57 -0.27 23.31
CA ASN A 178 -5.48 0.32 21.98
C ASN A 178 -6.55 -0.18 21.01
N TRP A 179 -7.67 0.52 21.01
CA TRP A 179 -8.74 0.36 20.04
C TRP A 179 -8.25 0.51 18.58
N PHE A 180 -7.18 1.27 18.33
CA PHE A 180 -6.59 1.42 17.00
C PHE A 180 -6.00 0.10 16.45
N ALA A 181 -5.61 -0.85 17.32
CA ALA A 181 -5.17 -2.19 16.92
C ALA A 181 -6.32 -3.11 16.42
N THR A 182 -7.55 -2.61 16.40
CA THR A 182 -8.76 -3.33 15.92
C THR A 182 -9.26 -2.83 14.56
N LEU A 183 -8.46 -2.00 13.89
CA LEU A 183 -8.72 -1.56 12.53
C LEU A 183 -8.64 -2.75 11.57
N LYS A 184 -9.82 -3.26 11.21
CA LYS A 184 -10.07 -4.31 10.24
C LYS A 184 -11.01 -3.77 9.17
N PRO A 185 -11.01 -4.32 7.95
CA PRO A 185 -11.83 -3.78 6.87
C PRO A 185 -13.32 -3.73 7.20
N ASP A 186 -13.81 -4.65 8.02
CA ASP A 186 -15.22 -4.75 8.40
C ASP A 186 -15.57 -4.08 9.74
N SER A 187 -14.60 -3.45 10.41
CA SER A 187 -14.86 -2.77 11.67
C SER A 187 -15.42 -1.36 11.43
N ILE A 188 -16.44 -0.99 12.22
CA ILE A 188 -17.04 0.36 12.21
C ILE A 188 -15.96 1.42 12.43
N LEU A 189 -14.95 1.11 13.25
CA LEU A 189 -13.85 2.00 13.53
C LEU A 189 -13.04 2.31 12.27
N HIS A 190 -12.69 1.29 11.48
CA HIS A 190 -11.96 1.49 10.23
C HIS A 190 -12.79 2.25 9.20
N GLN A 191 -14.06 1.88 9.04
CA GLN A 191 -15.00 2.58 8.15
C GLN A 191 -15.09 4.08 8.49
N ARG A 192 -15.17 4.42 9.79
CA ARG A 192 -15.20 5.81 10.25
C ARG A 192 -13.84 6.49 10.13
N PHE A 193 -12.73 5.78 10.31
CA PHE A 193 -11.39 6.31 10.14
C PHE A 193 -11.17 6.78 8.70
N VAL A 194 -11.35 5.90 7.71
CA VAL A 194 -11.13 6.25 6.29
C VAL A 194 -12.13 7.29 5.78
N TYR A 195 -13.33 7.35 6.37
CA TYR A 195 -14.38 8.29 5.95
C TYR A 195 -14.30 9.65 6.65
N ASN A 196 -13.97 9.74 7.94
CA ASN A 196 -14.04 10.99 8.71
C ASN A 196 -12.69 11.57 9.13
N LEU A 197 -11.68 10.72 9.37
CA LEU A 197 -10.40 11.17 9.92
C LEU A 197 -9.33 11.28 8.82
N ALA A 198 -9.26 10.27 7.96
CA ALA A 198 -8.25 10.23 6.91
C ALA A 198 -8.67 10.96 5.63
N ALA A 199 -9.94 11.32 5.48
CA ALA A 199 -10.45 11.98 4.29
C ALA A 199 -10.40 13.51 4.41
N VAL A 200 -9.44 14.14 3.75
CA VAL A 200 -9.39 15.61 3.61
C VAL A 200 -10.28 16.11 2.46
N ASN A 201 -10.56 15.25 1.48
CA ASN A 201 -11.53 15.51 0.41
C ASN A 201 -12.37 14.27 0.09
N LYS A 202 -13.59 14.21 0.63
CA LYS A 202 -14.50 13.07 0.46
C LYS A 202 -14.91 12.80 -0.97
N LYS A 203 -15.09 13.84 -1.81
CA LYS A 203 -15.45 13.63 -3.22
C LYS A 203 -14.29 13.00 -3.98
N SER A 204 -13.06 13.44 -3.71
CA SER A 204 -11.88 12.85 -4.32
C SER A 204 -11.66 11.41 -3.86
N MET A 205 -11.80 11.16 -2.55
CA MET A 205 -11.79 9.81 -1.99
C MET A 205 -12.83 8.90 -2.66
N ALA A 206 -14.08 9.36 -2.79
CA ALA A 206 -15.14 8.59 -3.43
C ALA A 206 -14.79 8.18 -4.86
N HIS A 207 -14.13 9.07 -5.62
CA HIS A 207 -13.68 8.79 -6.98
C HIS A 207 -12.63 7.67 -6.99
N SER A 208 -11.58 7.83 -6.18
CA SER A 208 -10.47 6.87 -6.13
C SER A 208 -10.90 5.51 -5.56
N VAL A 209 -11.76 5.51 -4.54
CA VAL A 209 -12.40 4.29 -4.01
C VAL A 209 -13.18 3.54 -5.09
N ALA A 210 -14.01 4.25 -5.86
CA ALA A 210 -14.79 3.65 -6.93
C ALA A 210 -13.91 3.16 -8.09
N LYS A 211 -12.85 3.92 -8.44
CA LYS A 211 -11.90 3.53 -9.50
C LYS A 211 -11.11 2.28 -9.12
N VAL A 212 -10.58 2.20 -7.90
CA VAL A 212 -9.93 0.96 -7.40
C VAL A 212 -10.95 -0.17 -7.37
N ASP A 213 -12.21 0.08 -7.00
CA ASP A 213 -13.25 -0.96 -7.03
C ASP A 213 -13.63 -1.44 -8.45
N GLN A 214 -13.18 -0.79 -9.52
CA GLN A 214 -13.33 -1.32 -10.87
C GLN A 214 -12.19 -2.27 -11.27
N TRP A 215 -11.11 -2.31 -10.49
CA TRP A 215 -10.00 -3.21 -10.78
C TRP A 215 -10.31 -4.65 -10.35
N ASP A 216 -9.72 -5.60 -11.08
CA ASP A 216 -9.81 -7.04 -10.85
C ASP A 216 -8.68 -7.50 -9.91
N PHE A 217 -8.92 -7.41 -8.60
CA PHE A 217 -8.02 -7.88 -7.55
C PHE A 217 -8.75 -8.80 -6.58
N ASP A 218 -8.05 -9.79 -6.02
CA ASP A 218 -8.59 -10.69 -4.98
C ASP A 218 -7.75 -10.65 -3.70
N ARG A 219 -6.47 -10.30 -3.81
CA ARG A 219 -5.56 -10.17 -2.67
C ARG A 219 -5.31 -8.71 -2.33
N ILE A 220 -5.16 -8.40 -1.04
CA ILE A 220 -4.66 -7.10 -0.57
C ILE A 220 -3.47 -7.31 0.37
N ILE A 221 -2.36 -6.64 0.08
CA ILE A 221 -1.16 -6.57 0.92
C ILE A 221 -1.06 -5.15 1.49
N PRO A 222 -1.49 -4.91 2.75
CA PRO A 222 -1.28 -3.63 3.42
C PRO A 222 0.15 -3.51 3.96
N CYS A 223 0.67 -2.28 4.15
CA CYS A 223 1.88 -2.05 4.97
C CYS A 223 1.65 -2.43 6.44
N HIS A 224 0.40 -2.30 6.92
CA HIS A 224 0.01 -2.50 8.32
C HIS A 224 -1.08 -3.57 8.47
N GLY A 225 -0.82 -4.58 9.32
CA GLY A 225 -1.71 -5.73 9.49
C GLY A 225 -1.45 -6.91 8.55
N ASP A 226 -2.20 -7.99 8.72
CA ASP A 226 -2.01 -9.24 7.98
C ASP A 226 -2.46 -9.12 6.51
N VAL A 227 -1.85 -9.89 5.62
CA VAL A 227 -2.28 -9.99 4.23
C VAL A 227 -3.68 -10.59 4.12
N ILE A 228 -4.52 -10.00 3.28
CA ILE A 228 -5.82 -10.55 2.89
C ILE A 228 -5.59 -11.41 1.65
N GLU A 229 -5.46 -12.72 1.83
CA GLU A 229 -5.10 -13.65 0.76
C GLU A 229 -6.14 -13.77 -0.36
N THR A 230 -7.42 -13.69 0.01
CA THR A 230 -8.58 -13.81 -0.90
C THR A 230 -9.73 -12.95 -0.35
N GLY A 231 -10.71 -12.60 -1.19
CA GLY A 231 -11.85 -11.79 -0.80
C GLY A 231 -11.54 -10.29 -0.69
N GLY A 232 -10.47 -9.82 -1.35
CA GLY A 232 -10.00 -8.44 -1.32
C GLY A 232 -11.07 -7.45 -1.73
N LYS A 233 -11.87 -7.74 -2.78
CA LYS A 233 -13.02 -6.90 -3.18
C LYS A 233 -14.01 -6.70 -2.03
N THR A 234 -14.36 -7.78 -1.34
CA THR A 234 -15.28 -7.73 -0.20
C THR A 234 -14.68 -6.90 0.94
N ALA A 235 -13.40 -7.11 1.26
CA ALA A 235 -12.71 -6.32 2.28
C ALA A 235 -12.70 -4.82 1.93
N TRP A 236 -12.33 -4.47 0.69
CA TRP A 236 -12.34 -3.09 0.19
C TRP A 236 -13.73 -2.45 0.32
N ARG A 237 -14.76 -3.14 -0.17
CA ARG A 237 -16.16 -2.67 -0.09
C ARG A 237 -16.66 -2.50 1.34
N LYS A 238 -16.26 -3.38 2.25
CA LYS A 238 -16.57 -3.24 3.68
C LYS A 238 -15.85 -2.06 4.31
N ALA A 239 -14.57 -1.83 3.98
CA ALA A 239 -13.80 -0.72 4.52
C ALA A 239 -14.36 0.64 4.10
N TYR A 240 -14.82 0.73 2.85
CA TYR A 240 -15.32 1.98 2.26
C TYR A 240 -16.85 2.01 2.09
N CYS A 241 -17.60 1.22 2.87
CA CYS A 241 -19.06 1.09 2.71
C CYS A 241 -19.78 2.45 2.73
N LEU A 242 -19.36 3.38 3.61
CA LEU A 242 -19.94 4.73 3.70
C LEU A 242 -19.77 5.55 2.41
N TYR A 243 -18.68 5.35 1.67
CA TYR A 243 -18.51 5.98 0.36
C TYR A 243 -19.43 5.33 -0.68
N PHE A 244 -19.56 4.01 -0.70
CA PHE A 244 -20.46 3.32 -1.62
C PHE A 244 -21.93 3.68 -1.37
N ASP A 245 -22.34 3.80 -0.11
CA ASP A 245 -23.67 4.26 0.28
C ASP A 245 -23.92 5.69 -0.20
N ASP A 246 -22.98 6.61 0.05
CA ASP A 246 -23.08 8.00 -0.41
C ASP A 246 -23.10 8.13 -1.95
N ILE A 247 -22.31 7.31 -2.66
CA ILE A 247 -22.33 7.25 -4.14
C ILE A 247 -23.70 6.77 -4.61
N LYS A 248 -24.23 5.67 -4.06
CA LYS A 248 -25.55 5.12 -4.39
C LYS A 248 -26.68 6.13 -4.12
N ASN A 249 -26.55 6.92 -3.06
CA ASN A 249 -27.50 7.96 -2.68
C ASN A 249 -27.28 9.29 -3.42
N GLY A 250 -26.38 9.34 -4.41
CA GLY A 250 -26.18 10.51 -5.28
C GLY A 250 -25.46 11.69 -4.63
N LYS A 251 -24.82 11.50 -3.47
CA LYS A 251 -24.08 12.57 -2.76
C LYS A 251 -22.81 12.99 -3.50
N PHE A 252 -22.26 12.12 -4.34
CA PHE A 252 -21.10 12.39 -5.19
C PHE A 252 -21.47 12.24 -6.67
N PRO A 253 -22.14 13.25 -7.27
CA PRO A 253 -22.60 13.15 -8.65
C PRO A 253 -21.42 12.98 -9.61
N GLY A 254 -21.63 12.13 -10.64
CA GLY A 254 -20.62 11.81 -11.66
C GLY A 254 -19.69 10.63 -11.33
N ILE A 255 -19.81 10.03 -10.15
CA ILE A 255 -19.08 8.82 -9.77
C ILE A 255 -20.02 7.63 -9.96
N GLY A 256 -19.75 6.78 -10.96
CA GLY A 256 -20.60 5.64 -11.29
C GLY A 256 -20.47 4.50 -10.28
N THR A 257 -21.57 3.79 -10.01
CA THR A 257 -21.53 2.49 -9.34
C THR A 257 -21.19 1.41 -10.36
N SER A 258 -20.25 0.50 -10.04
CA SER A 258 -20.08 -0.71 -10.86
C SER A 258 -21.41 -1.47 -10.88
N LYS A 259 -21.85 -1.93 -12.05
CA LYS A 259 -23.19 -2.48 -12.32
C LYS A 259 -23.53 -3.83 -11.68
N ASP A 260 -22.78 -4.30 -10.70
CA ASP A 260 -23.01 -5.62 -10.10
C ASP A 260 -23.61 -5.48 -8.69
N GLN A 261 -24.94 -5.43 -8.66
CA GLN A 261 -25.77 -5.87 -7.52
C GLN A 261 -26.12 -7.35 -7.70
#